data_AF-A0A2M7X9S8-F1
#
_entry.id   AF-A0A2M7X9S8-F1
#
_cell.length_a   1.000
_cell.length_b   1.000
_cell.length_c   1.000
_cell.angle_alpha   90.00
_cell.angle_beta   90.00
_cell.angle_gamma   90.00
#
_symmetry.space_group_name_H-M   'P 1'
#
loop_
_entity.id
_entity.type
_entity.pdbx_description
1 polymer ?
#
loop_
_entity_poly.entity_id
_entity_poly.type
_entity_poly.pdbx_seq_one_letter_code
_entity_poly.pdbx_strand_id
1 'polypeptide(L)'
;MVDKTNKWSEIEAELLFKSGHPKMNVARFLSSGFREFWYRGIRKLGFLDGTVGIIEVFYQTYSRLITYAKLWEKQQSVIRI
;
A
#
# COMPACT_ATOMS: atom_id res chain seq x y z
N MET A 1 1.43 -15.03 -7.25
CA MET A 1 0.84 -13.73 -6.88
C MET A 1 1.75 -13.00 -5.89
N VAL A 2 2.13 -13.64 -4.77
CA VAL A 2 2.98 -13.05 -3.72
C VAL A 2 4.34 -12.55 -4.21
N ASP A 3 5.10 -13.33 -4.99
CA ASP A 3 6.42 -12.86 -5.51
C ASP A 3 6.30 -11.64 -6.43
N LYS A 4 5.21 -11.57 -7.20
CA LYS A 4 4.91 -10.41 -8.04
C LYS A 4 4.59 -9.20 -7.17
N THR A 5 3.74 -9.35 -6.16
CA THR A 5 3.44 -8.29 -5.18
C THR A 5 4.70 -7.81 -4.48
N ASN A 6 5.63 -8.71 -4.16
CA ASN A 6 6.88 -8.34 -3.51
C ASN A 6 7.78 -7.50 -4.44
N LYS A 7 7.94 -7.89 -5.71
CA LYS A 7 8.69 -7.10 -6.70
C LYS A 7 8.03 -5.74 -6.98
N TRP A 8 6.72 -5.72 -7.21
CA TRP A 8 6.00 -4.48 -7.51
C TRP A 8 5.99 -3.49 -6.35
N SER A 9 5.79 -3.98 -5.12
CA SER A 9 5.82 -3.13 -3.93
C SER A 9 7.19 -2.51 -3.66
N GLU A 10 8.27 -3.19 -4.06
CA GLU A 10 9.62 -2.64 -3.95
C GLU A 10 9.85 -1.49 -4.93
N ILE A 11 9.43 -1.67 -6.18
CA ILE A 11 9.51 -0.63 -7.22
C ILE A 11 8.65 0.58 -6.84
N GLU A 12 7.41 0.37 -6.40
CA GLU A 12 6.54 1.46 -5.95
C GLU A 12 7.14 2.20 -4.74
N ALA A 13 7.69 1.47 -3.76
CA ALA A 13 8.32 2.08 -2.60
C ALA A 13 9.53 2.94 -3.00
N GLU A 14 10.33 2.47 -3.96
CA GLU A 14 11.45 3.25 -4.50
C GLU A 14 10.98 4.50 -5.25
N LEU A 15 9.93 4.41 -6.05
CA LEU A 15 9.35 5.56 -6.75
C LEU A 15 8.79 6.59 -5.77
N LEU A 16 8.07 6.16 -4.73
CA LEU A 16 7.58 7.03 -3.66
C LEU A 16 8.72 7.68 -2.87
N PHE A 17 9.80 6.94 -2.64
CA PHE A 17 10.99 7.48 -2.00
C PHE A 17 11.64 8.57 -2.86
N LYS A 18 11.85 8.29 -4.16
CA LYS A 18 12.42 9.24 -5.13
C LYS A 18 11.53 10.46 -5.36
N SER A 19 10.22 10.33 -5.27
CA SER A 19 9.28 11.45 -5.40
C SER A 19 9.25 12.37 -4.17
N GLY A 20 10.07 12.10 -3.14
CA GLY A 20 10.11 12.91 -1.92
C GLY A 20 8.86 12.74 -1.06
N HIS A 21 8.22 11.56 -1.09
CA HIS A 21 7.05 11.32 -0.25
C HIS A 21 7.39 11.58 1.22
N PRO A 22 6.55 12.32 1.98
CA PRO A 22 6.88 12.69 3.35
C PRO A 22 6.97 11.45 4.26
N LYS A 23 7.73 11.59 5.36
CA LYS A 23 8.06 10.47 6.26
C LYS A 23 6.82 9.70 6.72
N MET A 24 6.87 8.38 6.60
CA MET A 24 5.77 7.53 7.01
C MET A 24 5.66 7.49 8.54
N ASN A 25 4.44 7.72 9.03
CA ASN A 25 4.07 7.59 10.44
C ASN A 25 2.98 6.51 10.56
N VAL A 26 2.84 5.90 11.74
CA VAL A 26 1.82 4.87 12.02
C VAL A 26 0.40 5.34 11.63
N ALA A 27 0.07 6.61 11.90
CA ALA A 27 -1.21 7.19 11.50
C ALA A 27 -1.40 7.27 9.97
N ARG A 28 -0.34 7.54 9.19
CA ARG A 28 -0.40 7.51 7.71
C ARG A 28 -0.53 6.09 7.20
N PHE A 29 0.07 5.12 7.87
CA PHE A 29 -0.03 3.71 7.52
C PHE A 29 -1.47 3.19 7.66
N LEU A 30 -2.09 3.45 8.82
CA LEU A 30 -3.48 3.06 9.07
C LEU A 30 -4.47 3.81 8.16
N SER A 31 -4.28 5.12 7.98
CA SER A 31 -5.18 5.92 7.13
C SER A 31 -5.03 5.61 5.64
N SER A 32 -3.83 5.27 5.15
CA SER A 32 -3.63 4.85 3.75
C SER A 32 -4.30 3.52 3.46
N GLY A 33 -4.14 2.52 4.34
CA GLY A 33 -4.84 1.24 4.23
C GLY A 33 -6.37 1.41 4.24
N PHE A 34 -6.89 2.19 5.20
CA PHE A 34 -8.33 2.44 5.31
C PHE A 34 -8.90 3.23 4.13
N ARG A 35 -8.16 4.22 3.62
CA ARG A 35 -8.56 4.97 2.41
C ARG A 35 -8.60 4.09 1.17
N GLU A 36 -7.61 3.22 0.99
CA GLU A 36 -7.57 2.29 -0.14
C GLU A 36 -8.75 1.30 -0.08
N PHE A 37 -8.99 0.74 1.11
CA PHE A 37 -10.13 -0.14 1.38
C PHE A 37 -11.47 0.57 1.13
N TRP A 38 -11.65 1.79 1.65
CA TRP A 38 -12.87 2.58 1.46
C TRP A 38 -13.07 2.97 -0.01
N TYR A 39 -12.00 3.40 -0.68
CA TYR A 39 -12.07 3.81 -2.08
C TYR A 39 -12.41 2.63 -3.01
N ARG A 40 -11.77 1.47 -2.82
CA ARG A 40 -12.00 0.30 -3.68
C ARG A 40 -13.22 -0.51 -3.29
N GLY A 41 -13.43 -0.71 -2.00
CA GLY A 41 -14.61 -1.38 -1.48
C GLY A 41 -15.85 -0.54 -1.75
N ILE A 42 -15.94 0.64 -1.16
CA ILE A 42 -17.19 1.40 -1.13
C ILE A 42 -17.39 2.25 -2.39
N ARG A 43 -16.37 3.01 -2.81
CA ARG A 43 -16.53 3.97 -3.91
C ARG A 43 -16.48 3.34 -5.30
N LYS A 44 -15.69 2.28 -5.48
CA LYS A 44 -15.68 1.49 -6.73
C LYS A 44 -16.71 0.37 -6.75
N LEU A 45 -17.56 0.27 -5.72
CA LEU A 45 -18.59 -0.76 -5.61
C LEU A 45 -18.02 -2.18 -5.77
N GLY A 46 -16.78 -2.44 -5.36
CA GLY A 46 -16.15 -3.76 -5.51
C GLY A 46 -16.88 -4.87 -4.74
N PHE A 47 -17.78 -4.51 -3.82
CA PHE A 47 -18.68 -5.46 -3.16
C PHE A 47 -19.82 -5.94 -4.06
N LEU A 48 -20.16 -5.24 -5.16
CA LEU A 48 -21.17 -5.67 -6.13
C LEU A 48 -20.65 -6.78 -7.06
N ASP A 49 -19.34 -6.92 -7.19
CA ASP A 49 -18.68 -8.00 -7.95
C ASP A 49 -18.66 -9.35 -7.18
N GLY A 50 -19.36 -9.42 -6.03
CA GLY A 50 -19.49 -10.63 -5.22
C GLY A 50 -18.20 -11.00 -4.48
N THR A 51 -17.98 -12.30 -4.25
CA THR A 51 -16.85 -12.82 -3.46
C THR A 51 -15.48 -12.47 -4.04
N VAL A 52 -15.36 -12.40 -5.36
CA VAL A 52 -14.10 -12.08 -6.05
C VAL A 52 -13.69 -10.63 -5.79
N GLY A 53 -14.64 -9.69 -5.86
CA GLY A 53 -14.36 -8.28 -5.60
C GLY A 53 -13.93 -8.01 -4.15
N ILE A 54 -14.50 -8.74 -3.19
CA ILE A 54 -14.07 -8.67 -1.78
C ILE A 54 -12.61 -9.13 -1.64
N ILE A 55 -12.24 -10.27 -2.24
CA ILE A 55 -10.87 -10.81 -2.20
C ILE A 55 -9.88 -9.82 -2.83
N GLU A 56 -10.23 -9.22 -3.97
CA GLU A 56 -9.42 -8.20 -4.64
C GLU A 56 -9.21 -6.94 -3.79
N VAL A 57 -10.25 -6.46 -3.10
CA VAL A 57 -10.14 -5.30 -2.20
C VAL A 57 -9.17 -5.60 -1.06
N PHE A 58 -9.23 -6.79 -0.46
CA PHE A 58 -8.27 -7.19 0.57
C PHE A 58 -6.85 -7.34 0.02
N TYR A 59 -6.70 -7.97 -1.14
CA TYR A 59 -5.39 -8.18 -1.76
C TYR A 59 -4.72 -6.86 -2.12
N GLN A 60 -5.48 -5.89 -2.64
CA GLN A 60 -4.95 -4.57 -2.96
C GLN A 60 -4.67 -3.71 -1.75
N THR A 61 -5.50 -3.81 -0.72
CA THR A 61 -5.18 -3.15 0.56
C THR A 61 -3.88 -3.70 1.12
N TYR A 62 -3.69 -5.02 1.11
CA TYR A 62 -2.46 -5.67 1.58
C TYR A 62 -1.23 -5.27 0.76
N SER A 63 -1.32 -5.29 -0.58
CA SER A 63 -0.23 -4.84 -1.47
C SER A 63 0.18 -3.40 -1.16
N ARG A 64 -0.80 -2.51 -0.96
CA ARG A 64 -0.55 -1.10 -0.64
C ARG A 64 0.19 -0.95 0.69
N LEU A 65 -0.23 -1.70 1.71
CA LEU A 65 0.42 -1.68 3.02
C LEU A 65 1.88 -2.14 2.95
N ILE A 66 2.19 -3.20 2.18
CA ILE A 66 3.58 -3.65 1.97
C ILE A 66 4.42 -2.56 1.30
N THR A 67 3.91 -1.93 0.25
CA THR A 67 4.59 -0.81 -0.44
C THR A 67 4.94 0.31 0.54
N TYR A 68 3.99 0.71 1.39
CA TYR A 68 4.22 1.76 2.40
C TYR A 68 5.18 1.32 3.52
N ALA A 69 5.24 0.02 3.85
CA ALA A 69 6.15 -0.51 4.86
C ALA A 69 7.59 -0.47 4.34
N LYS A 70 7.81 -0.91 3.11
CA LYS A 70 9.10 -0.81 2.43
C LYS A 70 9.56 0.64 2.24
N LEU A 71 8.63 1.55 1.94
CA LEU A 71 8.93 2.98 1.88
C LEU A 71 9.43 3.49 3.25
N TRP A 72 8.75 3.10 4.33
CA TRP A 72 9.17 3.47 5.69
C TRP A 72 10.56 2.93 6.02
N GLU A 73 10.86 1.67 5.68
CA GLU A 73 12.19 1.09 5.85
C GLU A 73 13.26 1.87 5.07
N LYS A 74 13.00 2.19 3.80
CA LYS A 74 13.92 3.01 2.98
C LYS A 74 14.14 4.40 3.58
N GLN A 75 13.08 5.05 4.07
CA GLN A 75 13.17 6.35 4.74
C GLN A 75 13.97 6.28 6.04
N GLN A 76 13.83 5.20 6.81
CA GLN A 76 14.53 5.01 8.08
C GLN A 76 16.02 4.67 7.89
N SER A 77 16.35 3.85 6.88
CA SER A 77 17.75 3.53 6.55
C SER A 77 18.55 4.75 6.11
N VAL A 78 17.92 5.73 5.46
CA VAL A 78 18.57 7.00 5.07
C VAL A 78 18.79 7.94 6.26
N ILE A 79 18.01 7.81 7.35
CA ILE A 79 18.17 8.61 8.57
C ILE A 79 19.27 8.03 9.50
N ARG A 80 19.77 6.81 9.24
CA ARG A 80 20.80 6.14 10.04
C ARG A 80 22.26 6.48 9.63
N ILE A 81 22.51 7.68 9.09
CA ILE A 81 23.86 8.19 8.81
C ILE A 81 24.23 9.24 9.86
#